data_AF-A0A7W6MN65-F1
#
_entry.id   AF-A0A7W6MN65-F1
#
_cell.length_a   1.000
_cell.length_b   1.000
_cell.length_c   1.000
_cell.angle_alpha   90.00
_cell.angle_beta   90.00
_cell.angle_gamma   90.00
#
_symmetry.space_group_name_H-M   'P 1'
#
loop_
_entity.id
_entity.type
_entity.pdbx_description
1 polymer ?
#
loop_
_entity_poly.entity_id
_entity_poly.type
_entity_poly.pdbx_seq_one_letter_code
_entity_poly.pdbx_strand_id
1 'polypeptide(L)'
;MQRILVVWFGVLAIGPAGATDLQHDEVIERWHTGRYVCKMGQRPDGGDLTEQEVEVACQSVNEIGKILVEDGYCWSRSEQEWFPARTYAGLCSK
;
A
#
# COMPACT_ATOMS: atom_id res chain seq x y z
N MET A 1 -54.60 -23.33 11.80
CA MET A 1 -54.71 -21.96 12.34
C MET A 1 -53.66 -21.81 13.43
N GLN A 2 -52.67 -20.91 13.30
CA GLN A 2 -51.93 -20.15 14.34
C GLN A 2 -50.74 -19.46 13.63
N ARG A 3 -50.93 -18.28 13.01
CA ARG A 3 -50.59 -16.94 13.52
C ARG A 3 -49.09 -16.71 13.82
N ILE A 4 -48.45 -16.12 12.79
CA ILE A 4 -47.25 -15.28 12.73
C ILE A 4 -47.00 -14.49 14.03
N LEU A 5 -45.74 -14.30 14.45
CA LEU A 5 -45.23 -13.06 15.06
C LEU A 5 -43.68 -12.98 14.99
N VAL A 6 -43.20 -12.05 14.14
CA VAL A 6 -42.14 -11.03 14.38
C VAL A 6 -40.73 -11.56 14.70
N VAL A 7 -39.83 -11.68 13.71
CA VAL A 7 -38.90 -10.63 13.24
C VAL A 7 -38.12 -9.97 14.37
N TRP A 8 -36.88 -10.40 14.59
CA TRP A 8 -35.83 -9.50 15.06
C TRP A 8 -34.73 -9.45 14.01
N PHE A 9 -34.70 -8.32 13.30
CA PHE A 9 -33.61 -7.88 12.45
C PHE A 9 -32.35 -7.75 13.31
N GLY A 10 -31.55 -8.80 13.33
CA GLY A 10 -30.15 -8.76 13.77
C GLY A 10 -29.24 -8.99 12.59
N VAL A 11 -29.48 -8.30 11.47
CA VAL A 11 -28.51 -8.22 10.37
C VAL A 11 -27.35 -7.36 10.88
N LEU A 12 -26.45 -7.97 11.65
CA LEU A 12 -25.05 -7.59 11.59
C LEU A 12 -24.52 -8.18 10.28
N ALA A 13 -24.93 -7.54 9.18
CA ALA A 13 -24.12 -7.54 7.98
C ALA A 13 -22.86 -6.78 8.34
N ILE A 14 -21.91 -7.48 8.98
CA ILE A 14 -20.51 -7.12 8.88
C ILE A 14 -20.17 -7.41 7.42
N GLY A 15 -20.49 -6.44 6.56
CA GLY A 15 -20.06 -6.45 5.19
C GLY A 15 -18.53 -6.56 5.18
N PRO A 16 -17.94 -7.20 4.17
CA PRO A 16 -16.49 -7.32 4.02
C PRO A 16 -15.86 -5.98 3.58
N ALA A 17 -16.28 -4.86 4.17
CA ALA A 17 -15.86 -3.51 3.79
C ALA A 17 -14.60 -3.03 4.56
N GLY A 18 -13.94 -3.89 5.34
CA GLY A 18 -12.82 -3.46 6.20
C GLY A 18 -11.54 -4.28 6.08
N ALA A 19 -11.46 -5.24 5.16
CA ALA A 19 -10.27 -6.10 5.02
C ALA A 19 -9.30 -5.61 3.94
N THR A 20 -9.77 -4.89 2.92
CA THR A 20 -8.94 -4.40 1.81
C THR A 20 -8.17 -3.14 2.17
N ASP A 21 -8.78 -2.21 2.92
CA ASP A 21 -8.16 -0.91 3.23
C ASP A 21 -6.96 -1.06 4.19
N LEU A 22 -7.06 -1.98 5.16
CA LEU A 22 -5.94 -2.28 6.06
C LEU A 22 -4.73 -2.88 5.33
N GLN A 23 -4.98 -3.66 4.26
CA GLN A 23 -3.91 -4.19 3.42
C GLN A 23 -3.34 -3.11 2.49
N HIS A 24 -4.18 -2.20 1.99
CA HIS A 24 -3.75 -1.08 1.15
C HIS A 24 -2.79 -0.14 1.88
N ASP A 25 -3.15 0.29 3.10
CA ASP A 25 -2.31 1.16 3.92
C ASP A 25 -0.97 0.50 4.27
N GLU A 26 -0.97 -0.81 4.55
CA GLU A 26 0.26 -1.56 4.81
C GLU A 26 1.17 -1.61 3.58
N VAL A 27 0.61 -1.78 2.38
CA VAL A 27 1.37 -1.77 1.11
C VAL A 27 2.00 -0.40 0.87
N ILE A 28 1.27 0.69 1.13
CA ILE A 28 1.78 2.07 1.06
C ILE A 28 2.94 2.28 2.04
N GLU A 29 2.76 1.92 3.31
CA GLU A 29 3.81 2.07 4.34
C GLU A 29 5.07 1.27 4.02
N ARG A 30 4.91 0.04 3.51
CA ARG A 30 6.03 -0.78 3.03
C ARG A 30 6.75 -0.13 1.86
N TRP A 31 6.03 0.50 0.93
CA TRP A 31 6.64 1.25 -0.16
C TRP A 31 7.47 2.42 0.36
N HIS A 32 6.92 3.25 1.25
CA HIS A 32 7.62 4.40 1.83
C HIS A 32 8.88 4.00 2.60
N THR A 33 8.75 2.98 3.46
CA THR A 33 9.85 2.46 4.25
C THR A 33 10.93 1.87 3.35
N GLY A 34 10.55 1.01 2.40
CA GLY A 34 11.47 0.41 1.45
C GLY A 34 12.20 1.47 0.61
N ARG A 35 11.50 2.52 0.17
CA ARG A 35 12.07 3.65 -0.58
C ARG A 35 13.18 4.31 0.23
N TYR A 36 12.95 4.57 1.51
CA TYR A 36 13.96 5.18 2.38
C TYR A 36 15.19 4.29 2.48
N VAL A 37 14.97 3.00 2.71
CA VAL A 37 16.03 2.00 2.83
C VAL A 37 16.85 1.88 1.55
N CYS A 38 16.20 1.77 0.39
CA CYS A 38 16.83 1.75 -0.92
C CYS A 38 17.64 3.03 -1.20
N LYS A 39 17.12 4.20 -0.77
CA LYS A 39 17.79 5.49 -0.98
C LYS A 39 19.02 5.67 -0.12
N MET A 40 18.88 5.40 1.17
CA MET A 40 19.86 5.75 2.18
C MET A 40 20.88 4.64 2.39
N GLY A 41 20.57 3.41 1.98
CA GLY A 41 21.39 2.25 2.29
C GLY A 41 21.43 1.93 3.79
N GLN A 42 20.41 2.38 4.52
CA GLN A 42 20.33 2.28 5.97
C GLN A 42 18.99 1.73 6.39
N ARG A 43 19.01 0.89 7.42
CA ARG A 43 17.83 0.41 8.11
C ARG A 43 17.17 1.57 8.87
N PRO A 44 15.85 1.47 9.17
CA PRO A 44 15.15 2.48 9.95
C PRO A 44 15.70 2.67 11.37
N ASP A 45 16.41 1.68 11.92
CA ASP A 45 17.08 1.74 13.23
C ASP A 45 18.47 2.39 13.17
N GLY A 46 18.92 2.83 12.00
CA GLY A 46 20.21 3.48 11.79
C GLY A 46 21.37 2.52 11.50
N GLY A 47 21.11 1.22 11.33
CA GLY A 47 22.13 0.27 10.90
C GLY A 47 22.45 0.39 9.40
N ASP A 48 23.73 0.33 9.04
CA ASP A 48 24.13 0.25 7.64
C ASP A 48 23.74 -1.10 7.02
N LEU A 49 23.31 -1.08 5.76
CA LEU A 49 23.01 -2.26 4.98
C LEU A 49 24.17 -2.64 4.08
N THR A 50 24.29 -3.94 3.81
CA THR A 50 25.14 -4.45 2.74
C THR A 50 24.58 -4.04 1.38
N GLU A 51 25.44 -3.94 0.37
CA GLU A 51 25.01 -3.64 -1.02
C GLU A 51 23.92 -4.59 -1.51
N GLN A 52 24.00 -5.87 -1.13
CA GLN A 52 23.00 -6.87 -1.49
C GLN A 52 21.64 -6.64 -0.82
N GLU A 53 21.62 -6.23 0.45
CA GLU A 53 20.38 -5.87 1.13
C GLU A 53 19.75 -4.60 0.54
N VAL A 54 20.56 -3.63 0.13
CA VAL A 54 20.09 -2.44 -0.58
C VAL A 54 19.46 -2.82 -1.91
N GLU A 55 20.10 -3.72 -2.67
CA GLU A 55 19.56 -4.20 -3.95
C GLU A 55 18.20 -4.88 -3.76
N VAL A 56 18.07 -5.75 -2.76
CA VAL A 56 16.80 -6.41 -2.42
C VAL A 56 15.74 -5.39 -2.00
N ALA A 57 16.10 -4.38 -1.20
CA ALA A 57 15.17 -3.32 -0.81
C ALA A 57 14.68 -2.53 -2.03
N CYS A 58 15.58 -2.19 -2.97
CA CYS A 58 15.21 -1.50 -4.20
C CYS A 58 14.32 -2.35 -5.11
N GLN A 59 14.58 -3.66 -5.23
CA GLN A 59 13.73 -4.58 -5.98
C GLN A 59 12.32 -4.68 -5.37
N SER A 60 12.23 -4.82 -4.05
CA SER A 60 10.96 -4.85 -3.32
C SER A 60 10.13 -3.57 -3.52
N VAL A 61 10.76 -2.40 -3.44
CA VAL A 61 10.10 -1.10 -3.72
C VAL A 61 9.55 -1.04 -5.14
N ASN A 62 10.29 -1.58 -6.11
CA ASN A 62 9.85 -1.60 -7.50
C ASN A 62 8.65 -2.52 -7.73
N GLU A 63 8.61 -3.68 -7.05
CA GLU A 63 7.47 -4.61 -7.10
C GLU A 63 6.23 -4.01 -6.44
N ILE A 64 6.38 -3.44 -5.24
CA ILE A 64 5.30 -2.76 -4.53
C ILE A 64 4.80 -1.56 -5.35
N GLY A 65 5.71 -0.80 -5.97
CA GLY A 65 5.33 0.32 -6.83
C GLY A 65 4.46 -0.09 -8.02
N LYS A 66 4.67 -1.28 -8.60
CA LYS A 66 3.78 -1.81 -9.65
C LYS A 66 2.39 -2.15 -9.11
N ILE A 67 2.32 -2.77 -7.93
CA ILE A 67 1.05 -3.08 -7.26
C ILE A 67 0.27 -1.80 -7.00
N LEU A 68 0.92 -0.78 -6.44
CA LEU A 68 0.30 0.52 -6.18
C LEU A 68 -0.19 1.20 -7.46
N VAL A 69 0.53 1.07 -8.58
CA VAL A 69 0.07 1.56 -9.89
C VAL A 69 -1.20 0.84 -10.35
N GLU A 70 -1.22 -0.49 -10.27
CA GLU A 70 -2.40 -1.30 -10.66
C GLU A 70 -3.61 -1.01 -9.79
N ASP A 71 -3.38 -0.69 -8.52
CA ASP A 71 -4.42 -0.33 -7.54
C ASP A 71 -4.89 1.13 -7.63
N GLY A 72 -4.31 1.91 -8.55
CA GLY A 72 -4.69 3.31 -8.76
C GLY A 72 -4.17 4.27 -7.68
N TYR A 73 -3.09 3.91 -7.00
CA TYR A 73 -2.46 4.76 -5.97
C TYR A 73 -2.15 6.15 -6.50
N CYS A 74 -2.34 7.11 -5.60
CA CYS A 74 -2.32 8.51 -5.88
C CYS A 74 -0.93 9.12 -5.65
N TRP A 75 -0.10 9.12 -6.69
CA TRP A 75 1.29 9.55 -6.56
C TRP A 75 1.45 11.06 -6.46
N SER A 76 2.17 11.53 -5.45
CA SER A 76 2.60 12.91 -5.32
C SER A 76 3.77 13.24 -6.24
N ARG A 77 3.98 14.53 -6.51
CA ARG A 77 5.06 15.01 -7.39
C ARG A 77 6.45 14.54 -6.94
N SER A 78 6.72 14.54 -5.63
CA SER A 78 8.02 14.12 -5.07
C SER A 78 8.23 12.60 -5.10
N GLU A 79 7.16 11.81 -5.22
CA GLU A 79 7.27 10.35 -5.38
C GLU A 79 7.54 9.95 -6.82
N GLN A 80 6.97 10.68 -7.78
CA GLN A 80 7.23 10.46 -9.22
C GLN A 80 8.65 10.82 -9.65
N GLU A 81 9.31 11.72 -8.93
CA GLU A 81 10.74 11.99 -9.11
C GLU A 81 11.61 10.78 -8.72
N TRP A 82 11.11 9.94 -7.81
CA TRP A 82 11.85 8.84 -7.21
C TRP A 82 11.53 7.49 -7.87
N PHE A 83 10.26 7.26 -8.17
CA PHE A 83 9.81 6.13 -8.94
C PHE A 83 9.33 6.66 -10.30
N PRO A 84 10.12 6.52 -11.38
CA PRO A 84 9.76 7.01 -12.70
C PRO A 84 8.67 6.14 -13.36
N ALA A 85 7.63 5.77 -12.61
CA ALA A 85 6.33 5.34 -13.13
C ALA A 85 5.59 6.48 -13.86
N ARG A 86 6.33 7.44 -14.41
CA ARG A 86 5.85 8.46 -15.34
C ARG A 86 5.14 7.83 -16.55
N THR A 87 5.35 6.54 -16.80
CA THR A 87 4.66 5.76 -17.83
C THR A 87 3.33 5.13 -17.39
N TYR A 88 3.02 5.02 -16.09
CA TYR A 88 1.87 4.23 -15.64
C TYR A 88 0.98 4.87 -14.57
N ALA A 89 1.43 5.91 -13.87
CA ALA A 89 0.67 6.50 -12.78
C ALA A 89 0.30 7.95 -13.10
N GLY A 90 -1.00 8.21 -13.23
CA GLY A 90 -1.51 9.57 -13.34
C GLY A 90 -1.09 10.39 -12.11
N LEU A 91 -0.69 11.64 -12.32
CA LEU A 91 -0.59 12.60 -11.22
C LEU A 91 -1.97 12.77 -10.62
N CYS A 92 -2.07 12.63 -9.30
CA CYS A 92 -3.21 13.17 -8.62
C CYS A 92 -3.17 14.68 -8.68
N SER A 93 -4.13 15.27 -9.39
CA SER A 93 -4.50 16.66 -9.19
C SER A 93 -5.02 16.79 -7.76
N LYS A 94 -4.24 17.42 -6.89
CA LYS A 94 -4.79 18.03 -5.68
C LYS A 94 -5.72 19.17 -6.06
#